data_AF-F7KLE5-F1
#
_entry.id   AF-F7KLE5-F1
#
_cell.length_a   1.000
_cell.length_b   1.000
_cell.length_c   1.000
_cell.angle_alpha   90.00
_cell.angle_beta   90.00
_cell.angle_gamma   90.00
#
_symmetry.space_group_name_H-M   'P 1'
#
loop_
_entity.id
_entity.type
_entity.pdbx_description
1 polymer ?
#
loop_
_entity_poly.entity_id
_entity_poly.type
_entity_poly.pdbx_seq_one_letter_code
_entity_poly.pdbx_strand_id
1 'polypeptide(L)'
;MIVVSDTTPLISLMKIGKLDLVANLFGEIQVPEAVYYELVSNTKFPAESKMIRESPFIKKVSVADIKAVELLRRSTGLDMGESEAIILSDQNSSDVLLMDEAKGRQVAKLMGINLMGTIGMLLVAYKEKYLSREEILKCIDILKNSGRHISNQLYEDLLRKING
;
A
#
# COMPACT_ATOMS: atom_id res chain seq x y z
N MET A 1 -11.97 7.13 9.31
CA MET A 1 -10.81 7.34 8.42
C MET A 1 -11.04 6.48 7.19
N ILE A 2 -10.88 7.04 6.00
CA ILE A 2 -10.99 6.34 4.72
C ILE A 2 -9.56 6.15 4.21
N VAL A 3 -9.13 4.90 4.09
CA VAL A 3 -7.82 4.55 3.56
C VAL A 3 -8.01 3.67 2.33
N VAL A 4 -7.39 4.05 1.23
CA VAL A 4 -7.40 3.27 -0.01
C VAL A 4 -6.02 2.66 -0.20
N SER A 5 -5.92 1.41 -0.65
CA SER A 5 -4.64 0.76 -0.93
C SER A 5 -4.52 0.31 -2.36
N ASP A 6 -3.34 0.56 -2.93
CA ASP A 6 -2.83 -0.12 -4.11
C ASP A 6 -2.29 -1.53 -3.76
N THR A 7 -1.90 -2.30 -4.77
CA THR A 7 -1.43 -3.69 -4.67
C THR A 7 -0.14 -3.78 -3.86
N THR A 8 0.82 -2.91 -4.14
CA THR A 8 2.21 -3.15 -3.75
C THR A 8 2.50 -3.00 -2.26
N PRO A 9 1.84 -2.10 -1.49
CA PRO A 9 1.98 -2.10 -0.04
C PRO A 9 1.44 -3.38 0.59
N LEU A 10 0.31 -3.91 0.10
CA LEU A 10 -0.28 -5.15 0.62
C LEU A 10 0.62 -6.36 0.35
N ILE A 11 1.17 -6.48 -0.86
CA ILE A 11 2.17 -7.51 -1.17
C ILE A 11 3.39 -7.37 -0.26
N SER A 12 3.88 -6.15 -0.05
CA SER A 12 5.05 -5.91 0.80
C SER A 12 4.78 -6.32 2.26
N LEU A 13 3.60 -6.00 2.80
CA LEU A 13 3.19 -6.41 4.15
C LEU A 13 3.00 -7.93 4.28
N MET A 14 2.41 -8.59 3.26
CA MET A 14 2.29 -10.05 3.25
C MET A 14 3.67 -10.73 3.25
N LYS A 15 4.62 -10.23 2.46
CA LYS A 15 5.99 -10.76 2.39
C LYS A 15 6.73 -10.72 3.73
N ILE A 16 6.50 -9.69 4.54
CA ILE A 16 7.10 -9.56 5.87
C ILE A 16 6.23 -10.15 6.98
N GLY A 17 5.08 -10.75 6.65
CA GLY A 17 4.16 -11.33 7.61
C GLY A 17 3.51 -10.30 8.55
N LYS A 18 3.28 -9.07 8.07
CA LYS A 18 2.73 -7.95 8.86
C LYS A 18 1.49 -7.31 8.21
N LEU A 19 0.66 -8.10 7.53
CA LEU A 19 -0.59 -7.60 6.93
C LEU A 19 -1.58 -7.05 7.99
N ASP A 20 -1.53 -7.60 9.21
CA ASP A 20 -2.29 -7.17 10.37
C ASP A 20 -2.03 -5.70 10.78
N LEU A 21 -0.88 -5.13 10.40
CA LEU A 21 -0.62 -3.71 10.61
C LEU A 21 -1.66 -2.82 9.94
N VAL A 22 -2.26 -3.25 8.83
CA VAL A 22 -3.34 -2.50 8.19
C VAL A 22 -4.52 -2.32 9.15
N ALA A 23 -4.93 -3.39 9.83
CA ALA A 23 -6.01 -3.34 10.81
C ALA A 23 -5.60 -2.53 12.05
N ASN A 24 -4.37 -2.71 12.55
CA ASN A 24 -3.90 -2.00 13.74
C ASN A 24 -3.77 -0.49 13.51
N LEU A 25 -3.33 -0.07 12.33
CA LEU A 25 -3.10 1.34 12.01
C LEU A 25 -4.36 2.06 11.51
N PHE A 26 -5.21 1.36 10.76
CA PHE A 26 -6.31 2.00 10.04
C PHE A 26 -7.69 1.43 10.36
N GLY A 27 -7.77 0.29 11.04
CA GLY A 27 -9.01 -0.46 11.27
C GLY A 27 -9.47 -1.21 10.04
N GLU A 28 -9.72 -0.49 8.94
CA GLU A 28 -10.17 -1.02 7.66
C GLU A 28 -9.56 -0.23 6.50
N ILE A 29 -9.36 -0.90 5.36
CA ILE A 29 -8.96 -0.29 4.10
C ILE A 29 -9.93 -0.67 2.98
N GLN A 30 -10.04 0.24 2.02
CA GLN A 30 -10.69 0.03 0.74
C GLN A 30 -9.64 -0.36 -0.30
N VAL A 31 -9.96 -1.38 -1.08
CA VAL A 31 -9.12 -1.88 -2.17
C VAL A 31 -9.97 -1.86 -3.44
N PRO A 32 -9.53 -1.15 -4.50
CA PRO A 32 -10.27 -1.13 -5.74
C PRO A 32 -10.29 -2.51 -6.41
N GLU A 33 -11.22 -2.73 -7.34
CA GLU A 33 -11.45 -4.05 -7.92
C GLU A 33 -10.23 -4.62 -8.65
N ALA A 34 -9.55 -3.82 -9.48
CA ALA A 34 -8.37 -4.27 -10.21
C ALA A 34 -7.27 -4.72 -9.25
N VAL A 35 -7.01 -3.96 -8.18
CA VAL A 35 -6.04 -4.30 -7.14
C VAL A 35 -6.46 -5.57 -6.41
N TYR A 36 -7.72 -5.67 -5.99
CA TYR A 36 -8.21 -6.86 -5.30
C TYR A 36 -8.07 -8.11 -6.16
N TYR A 37 -8.44 -8.04 -7.44
CA TYR A 37 -8.31 -9.16 -8.37
C TYR A 37 -6.86 -9.53 -8.64
N GLU A 38 -5.95 -8.56 -8.75
CA GLU A 38 -4.52 -8.83 -8.86
C GLU A 38 -4.01 -9.67 -7.67
N LEU A 39 -4.42 -9.29 -6.45
CA LEU A 39 -4.01 -9.94 -5.21
C LEU A 39 -4.54 -11.37 -5.06
N VAL A 40 -5.73 -11.68 -5.58
CA VAL A 40 -6.41 -12.97 -5.34
C VAL A 40 -6.45 -13.93 -6.53
N SER A 41 -5.97 -13.49 -7.71
CA SER A 41 -6.04 -14.28 -8.94
C SER A 41 -4.75 -15.04 -9.26
N ASN A 42 -3.66 -14.79 -8.52
CA ASN A 42 -2.40 -15.45 -8.77
C ASN A 42 -2.37 -16.87 -8.18
N THR A 43 -2.58 -17.87 -9.04
CA THR A 43 -2.64 -19.30 -8.66
C THR A 43 -1.34 -19.85 -8.09
N LYS A 44 -0.20 -19.15 -8.29
CA LYS A 44 1.09 -19.52 -7.71
C LYS A 44 1.19 -19.20 -6.21
N PHE A 45 0.30 -18.34 -5.69
CA PHE A 45 0.32 -17.83 -4.31
C PHE A 45 -1.05 -18.02 -3.64
N PRO A 46 -1.49 -19.28 -3.44
CA PRO A 46 -2.81 -19.57 -2.88
C PRO A 46 -2.96 -19.16 -1.41
N ALA A 47 -1.87 -19.15 -0.64
CA ALA A 47 -1.89 -18.77 0.76
C ALA A 47 -2.12 -17.25 0.93
N GLU A 48 -1.44 -16.45 0.12
CA GLU A 48 -1.56 -14.99 0.06
C GLU A 48 -2.95 -14.60 -0.45
N SER A 49 -3.42 -15.26 -1.52
CA SER A 49 -4.77 -15.07 -2.03
C SER A 49 -5.84 -15.37 -0.97
N LYS A 50 -5.65 -16.45 -0.19
CA LYS A 50 -6.53 -16.81 0.93
C LYS A 50 -6.48 -15.76 2.03
N MET A 51 -5.28 -15.28 2.39
CA MET A 51 -5.08 -14.24 3.39
C MET A 51 -5.86 -12.97 3.06
N ILE A 52 -5.83 -12.51 1.81
CA ILE A 52 -6.59 -11.34 1.36
C ILE A 52 -8.11 -11.59 1.44
N ARG A 53 -8.59 -12.76 0.99
CA ARG A 53 -10.02 -13.11 1.02
C ARG A 53 -10.58 -13.23 2.43
N GLU A 54 -9.78 -13.69 3.38
CA GLU A 54 -10.19 -13.92 4.77
C GLU A 54 -9.95 -12.72 5.69
N SER A 55 -9.27 -11.67 5.21
CA SER A 55 -9.00 -10.46 6.00
C SER A 55 -10.26 -9.58 6.11
N PRO A 56 -10.89 -9.44 7.30
CA PRO A 56 -12.15 -8.72 7.44
C PRO A 56 -12.00 -7.20 7.24
N PHE A 57 -10.78 -6.69 7.41
CA PHE A 57 -10.39 -5.29 7.30
C PHE A 57 -10.04 -4.87 5.85
N ILE A 58 -10.14 -5.77 4.86
CA ILE A 58 -9.95 -5.45 3.45
C ILE A 58 -11.32 -5.44 2.78
N LYS A 59 -11.76 -4.26 2.31
CA LYS A 59 -13.02 -4.11 1.56
C LYS A 59 -12.74 -3.87 0.09
N LYS A 60 -13.21 -4.79 -0.75
CA LYS A 60 -13.27 -4.56 -2.20
C LYS A 60 -14.30 -3.49 -2.51
N VAL A 61 -13.93 -2.45 -3.25
CA VAL A 61 -14.80 -1.34 -3.66
C VAL A 61 -14.67 -1.10 -5.16
N SER A 62 -15.79 -0.88 -5.86
CA SER A 62 -15.77 -0.51 -7.28
C SER A 62 -15.60 1.00 -7.45
N VAL A 63 -14.81 1.41 -8.44
CA VAL A 63 -14.67 2.81 -8.83
C VAL A 63 -15.88 3.22 -9.67
N ALA A 64 -16.53 4.33 -9.31
CA ALA A 64 -17.74 4.77 -10.00
C ALA A 64 -17.45 5.41 -11.37
N ASP A 65 -16.30 6.07 -11.52
CA ASP A 65 -15.93 6.80 -12.73
C ASP A 65 -14.82 6.07 -13.50
N ILE A 66 -15.23 5.03 -14.22
CA ILE A 66 -14.32 4.25 -15.07
C ILE A 66 -13.68 5.10 -16.18
N LYS A 67 -14.35 6.17 -16.64
CA LYS A 67 -13.78 7.06 -17.66
C LYS A 67 -12.61 7.86 -17.11
N ALA A 68 -12.71 8.35 -15.88
CA ALA A 68 -11.61 9.00 -15.18
C ALA A 68 -10.42 8.05 -15.00
N VAL A 69 -10.67 6.78 -14.64
CA VAL A 69 -9.63 5.75 -14.54
C VAL A 69 -8.92 5.57 -15.87
N GLU A 70 -9.65 5.36 -16.97
CA GLU A 70 -9.05 5.19 -18.29
C GLU A 70 -8.27 6.42 -18.76
N LEU A 71 -8.79 7.63 -18.50
CA LEU A 71 -8.12 8.87 -18.88
C LEU A 71 -6.81 9.04 -18.10
N LEU A 72 -6.83 8.83 -16.78
CA LEU A 72 -5.65 8.89 -15.94
C LEU A 72 -4.62 7.88 -16.43
N ARG A 73 -5.04 6.64 -16.68
CA ARG A 73 -4.20 5.56 -17.18
C ARG A 73 -3.52 5.92 -18.51
N ARG A 74 -4.27 6.44 -19.49
CA ARG A 74 -3.72 6.81 -20.81
C ARG A 74 -2.80 8.03 -20.76
N SER A 75 -3.11 9.01 -19.91
CA SER A 75 -2.35 10.27 -19.82
C SER A 75 -1.06 10.12 -19.03
N THR A 76 -1.05 9.26 -18.02
CA THR A 76 0.10 9.06 -17.14
C THR A 76 0.89 7.82 -17.54
N GLY A 77 0.25 6.80 -18.10
CA GLY A 77 0.82 5.47 -18.33
C GLY A 77 0.95 4.64 -17.05
N LEU A 78 0.13 4.91 -16.03
CA LEU A 78 -0.06 4.01 -14.89
C LEU A 78 -0.76 2.72 -15.33
N ASP A 79 -0.73 1.68 -14.51
CA ASP A 79 -1.56 0.50 -14.74
C ASP A 79 -3.01 0.70 -14.25
N MET A 80 -3.84 -0.34 -14.39
CA MET A 80 -5.26 -0.27 -13.99
C MET A 80 -5.41 -0.16 -12.47
N GLY A 81 -4.64 -0.93 -11.69
CA GLY A 81 -4.73 -0.95 -10.23
C GLY A 81 -4.30 0.39 -9.63
N GLU A 82 -3.16 0.92 -10.08
CA GLU A 82 -2.66 2.23 -9.68
C GLU A 82 -3.68 3.33 -10.01
N SER A 83 -4.25 3.30 -11.22
CA SER A 83 -5.22 4.31 -11.66
C SER A 83 -6.52 4.23 -10.89
N GLU A 84 -7.06 3.03 -10.64
CA GLU A 84 -8.25 2.85 -9.83
C GLU A 84 -8.02 3.30 -8.38
N ALA A 85 -6.87 3.00 -7.79
CA ALA A 85 -6.57 3.40 -6.41
C ALA A 85 -6.52 4.93 -6.27
N ILE A 86 -5.91 5.63 -7.24
CA ILE A 86 -5.86 7.10 -7.25
C ILE A 86 -7.25 7.70 -7.44
N ILE A 87 -8.01 7.23 -8.42
CA ILE A 87 -9.36 7.77 -8.68
C ILE A 87 -10.30 7.47 -7.51
N LEU A 88 -10.25 6.28 -6.93
CA LEU A 88 -11.06 5.94 -5.75
C LEU A 88 -10.72 6.84 -4.55
N SER A 89 -9.43 7.13 -4.36
CA SER A 89 -8.95 8.03 -3.31
C SER A 89 -9.50 9.45 -3.47
N ASP A 90 -9.45 9.97 -4.70
CA ASP A 90 -9.99 11.29 -5.04
C ASP A 90 -11.52 11.34 -4.86
N GLN A 91 -12.24 10.36 -5.40
CA GLN A 91 -13.70 10.25 -5.32
C GLN A 91 -14.21 10.22 -3.88
N ASN A 92 -13.56 9.44 -3.02
CA ASN A 92 -13.97 9.27 -1.63
C ASN A 92 -13.34 10.30 -0.69
N SER A 93 -12.50 11.20 -1.20
CA SER A 93 -11.68 12.11 -0.38
C SER A 93 -10.95 11.35 0.73
N SER A 94 -10.24 10.28 0.36
CA SER A 94 -9.56 9.40 1.31
C SER A 94 -8.55 10.17 2.16
N ASP A 95 -8.45 9.84 3.44
CA ASP A 95 -7.46 10.42 4.35
C ASP A 95 -6.03 10.05 3.94
N VAL A 96 -5.84 8.82 3.42
CA VAL A 96 -4.55 8.27 2.99
C VAL A 96 -4.74 7.29 1.82
N LEU A 97 -3.90 7.43 0.80
CA LEU A 97 -3.65 6.41 -0.23
C LEU A 97 -2.34 5.65 0.09
N LEU A 98 -2.45 4.33 0.20
CA LEU A 98 -1.30 3.44 0.34
C LEU A 98 -0.73 3.09 -1.03
N MET A 99 0.51 3.51 -1.31
CA MET A 99 1.17 3.29 -2.60
C MET A 99 2.70 3.41 -2.49
N ASP A 100 3.44 2.48 -3.09
CA ASP A 100 4.91 2.46 -3.05
C ASP A 100 5.55 3.02 -4.34
N GLU A 101 4.90 2.85 -5.49
CA GLU A 101 5.42 3.15 -6.83
C GLU A 101 5.66 4.65 -7.02
N ALA A 102 6.87 5.02 -7.43
CA ALA A 102 7.27 6.42 -7.57
C ALA A 102 6.36 7.22 -8.52
N LYS A 103 5.93 6.59 -9.62
CA LYS A 103 5.09 7.22 -10.64
C LYS A 103 3.67 7.46 -10.13
N GLY A 104 3.02 6.45 -9.57
CA GLY A 104 1.70 6.59 -8.95
C GLY A 104 1.71 7.62 -7.82
N ARG A 105 2.74 7.59 -6.95
CA ARG A 105 2.93 8.59 -5.89
C ARG A 105 3.09 10.01 -6.44
N GLN A 106 3.80 10.20 -7.54
CA GLN A 106 3.93 11.53 -8.17
C GLN A 106 2.57 12.04 -8.64
N VAL A 107 1.79 11.21 -9.33
CA VAL A 107 0.46 11.55 -9.84
C VAL A 107 -0.49 11.88 -8.70
N ALA A 108 -0.59 11.03 -7.69
CA ALA A 108 -1.47 11.25 -6.55
C ALA A 108 -1.11 12.53 -5.78
N LYS A 109 0.19 12.83 -5.64
CA LYS A 109 0.65 14.08 -5.02
C LYS A 109 0.25 15.32 -5.84
N LEU A 110 0.31 15.26 -7.16
CA LEU A 110 -0.16 16.35 -8.03
C LEU A 110 -1.68 16.58 -7.91
N MET A 111 -2.43 15.53 -7.58
CA MET A 111 -3.86 15.61 -7.28
C MET A 111 -4.16 16.03 -5.83
N GLY A 112 -3.14 16.29 -5.00
CA GLY A 112 -3.33 16.70 -3.61
C GLY A 112 -3.71 15.56 -2.65
N ILE A 113 -3.55 14.30 -3.07
CA ILE A 113 -3.86 13.13 -2.26
C ILE A 113 -2.72 12.85 -1.27
N ASN A 114 -3.08 12.61 -0.02
CA ASN A 114 -2.14 12.21 1.03
C ASN A 114 -1.66 10.77 0.80
N LEU A 115 -0.36 10.53 0.93
CA LEU A 115 0.26 9.26 0.60
C LEU A 115 1.00 8.64 1.78
N MET A 116 0.94 7.32 1.89
CA MET A 116 1.80 6.53 2.75
C MET A 116 2.27 5.26 2.02
N GLY A 117 3.58 4.99 2.03
CA GLY A 117 4.12 3.72 1.52
C GLY A 117 4.34 2.71 2.63
N THR A 118 4.79 1.51 2.29
CA THR A 118 5.16 0.43 3.22
C THR A 118 6.12 0.91 4.31
N ILE A 119 7.17 1.66 3.93
CA ILE A 119 8.15 2.18 4.90
C ILE A 119 7.52 3.19 5.85
N GLY A 120 6.56 3.98 5.36
CA GLY A 120 5.77 4.89 6.19
C GLY A 120 4.95 4.12 7.23
N MET A 121 4.26 3.06 6.81
CA MET A 121 3.50 2.19 7.71
C MET A 121 4.39 1.55 8.79
N LEU A 122 5.56 1.02 8.43
CA LEU A 122 6.51 0.45 9.40
C LEU A 122 6.98 1.48 10.42
N LEU A 123 7.25 2.70 9.98
CA LEU A 123 7.65 3.78 10.87
C LEU A 123 6.53 4.18 11.82
N VAL A 124 5.29 4.28 11.34
CA VAL A 124 4.12 4.57 12.20
C VAL A 124 3.92 3.42 13.18
N ALA A 125 3.98 2.17 12.73
CA ALA A 125 3.87 0.99 13.58
C ALA A 125 4.90 0.98 14.73
N TYR A 126 6.11 1.48 14.51
CA TYR A 126 7.10 1.63 15.57
C TYR A 126 6.79 2.75 16.56
N LYS A 127 6.36 3.91 16.06
CA LYS A 127 5.94 5.03 16.92
C LYS A 127 4.77 4.63 17.82
N GLU A 128 3.84 3.85 17.29
CA GLU A 128 2.68 3.30 18.02
C GLU A 128 3.02 2.03 18.82
N LYS A 129 4.30 1.61 18.85
CA LYS A 129 4.80 0.44 19.60
C LYS A 129 4.21 -0.91 19.17
N TYR A 130 3.62 -1.00 17.97
CA TYR A 130 3.24 -2.27 17.34
C TYR A 130 4.44 -3.08 16.88
N LEU A 131 5.56 -2.42 16.56
CA LEU A 131 6.81 -3.05 16.20
C LEU A 131 7.97 -2.51 17.02
N SER A 132 8.87 -3.39 17.43
CA SER A 132 10.18 -3.03 17.96
C SER A 132 11.14 -2.59 16.85
N ARG A 133 12.23 -1.93 17.24
CA ARG A 133 13.32 -1.56 16.32
C ARG A 133 13.89 -2.78 15.59
N GLU A 134 14.11 -3.88 16.31
CA GLU A 134 14.64 -5.13 15.76
C GLU A 134 13.70 -5.74 14.73
N GLU A 135 12.39 -5.70 14.96
CA GLU A 135 11.40 -6.17 14.00
C GLU A 135 11.37 -5.34 12.73
N ILE A 136 11.48 -4.00 12.82
CA ILE A 136 11.58 -3.17 11.62
C ILE A 136 12.81 -3.58 10.80
N LEU A 137 13.98 -3.68 11.42
CA LEU A 137 15.21 -4.03 10.70
C LEU A 137 15.06 -5.35 9.96
N LYS A 138 14.48 -6.37 10.62
CA LYS A 138 14.13 -7.65 9.99
C LYS A 138 13.16 -7.49 8.81
N CYS A 139 12.10 -6.68 8.98
CA CYS A 139 11.15 -6.42 7.90
C CYS A 139 11.84 -5.78 6.68
N ILE A 140 12.73 -4.81 6.91
CA ILE A 140 13.48 -4.13 5.85
C ILE A 140 14.39 -5.12 5.12
N ASP A 141 15.09 -6.00 5.84
CA ASP A 141 15.95 -7.01 5.25
C ASP A 141 15.15 -7.99 4.36
N ILE A 142 13.98 -8.45 4.84
CA ILE A 142 13.08 -9.30 4.05
C ILE A 142 12.60 -8.56 2.80
N LEU A 143 12.21 -7.28 2.90
CA LEU A 143 11.77 -6.50 1.75
C LEU A 143 12.88 -6.38 0.69
N LYS A 144 14.10 -6.02 1.10
CA LYS A 144 15.26 -5.93 0.20
C LYS A 144 15.55 -7.26 -0.49
N ASN A 145 15.59 -8.35 0.27
CA ASN A 145 15.84 -9.70 -0.26
C ASN A 145 14.72 -10.21 -1.18
N SER A 146 13.50 -9.69 -1.02
CA SER A 146 12.35 -10.02 -1.87
C SER A 146 12.28 -9.21 -3.18
N GLY A 147 13.31 -8.42 -3.47
CA GLY A 147 13.42 -7.58 -4.68
C GLY A 147 12.73 -6.22 -4.58
N ARG A 148 12.27 -5.79 -3.39
CA ARG A 148 11.72 -4.45 -3.21
C ARG A 148 12.83 -3.41 -3.16
N HIS A 149 12.72 -2.40 -4.02
CA HIS A 149 13.66 -1.29 -4.01
C HIS A 149 13.36 -0.34 -2.84
N ILE A 150 14.34 -0.15 -1.98
CA ILE A 150 14.34 0.87 -0.92
C ILE A 150 15.57 1.73 -1.17
N SER A 151 15.36 3.01 -1.48
CA SER A 151 16.49 3.90 -1.72
C SER A 151 17.34 4.05 -0.46
N ASN A 152 18.66 4.23 -0.63
CA ASN A 152 19.57 4.44 0.50
C ASN A 152 19.11 5.62 1.35
N GLN A 153 18.65 6.71 0.73
CA GLN A 153 18.14 7.87 1.46
C GLN A 153 16.93 7.53 2.34
N LEU A 154 15.95 6.78 1.81
CA LEU A 154 14.77 6.36 2.57
C LEU A 154 15.15 5.41 3.73
N TYR A 155 16.14 4.54 3.51
CA TYR A 155 16.67 3.66 4.54
C TYR A 155 17.38 4.44 5.66
N GLU A 156 18.25 5.39 5.32
CA GLU A 156 18.95 6.24 6.30
C GLU A 156 17.99 7.16 7.06
N ASP A 157 16.95 7.68 6.40
CA ASP A 157 15.87 8.44 7.04
C ASP A 157 15.10 7.57 8.05
N LEU A 158 14.82 6.31 7.70
CA LEU A 158 14.17 5.36 8.60
C LEU A 158 15.06 5.11 9.83
N LEU A 159 16.34 4.77 9.63
CA LEU A 159 17.29 4.49 10.72
C LEU A 159 17.39 5.66 11.69
N ARG A 160 17.50 6.89 11.19
CA ARG A 160 17.53 8.09 12.05
C ARG A 160 16.30 8.22 12.94
N LYS A 161 15.12 7.89 12.43
CA LYS A 161 13.85 8.02 13.17
C LYS A 161 13.59 6.91 14.19
N ILE A 162 14.28 5.77 14.09
CA ILE A 162 14.14 4.64 15.03
C ILE A 162 15.30 4.54 16.01
N ASN A 163 16.30 5.43 15.88
CA ASN A 163 17.46 5.53 16.77
C ASN A 163 17.36 6.72 17.75
N GLY A 164 16.47 7.68 17.49
CA GLY A 164 16.19 8.81 18.37
C GLY A 164 14.98 8.54 19.24
#